data_AF-A0A1C6M8Q0-F1
#
_entry.id   AF-A0A1C6M8Q0-F1
#
_cell.length_a   1.000
_cell.length_b   1.000
_cell.length_c   1.000
_cell.angle_alpha   90.00
_cell.angle_beta   90.00
_cell.angle_gamma   90.00
#
_symmetry.space_group_name_H-M   'P 1'
#
loop_
_entity.id
_entity.type
_entity.pdbx_description
1 polymer ?
#
loop_
_entity_poly.entity_id
_entity_poly.type
_entity_poly.pdbx_seq_one_letter_code
_entity_poly.pdbx_strand_id
1 'polypeptide(L)' 'MNATYAREKERNDSFLNLVDFKWLMAGVGWWVNLSRLQSDRAYIDECLQRALRSDSELLRHCSVKLLGLNRDAPMFG' A
#
# COMPACT_ATOMS: atom_id res chain seq x y z
N MET A 1 14.45 -24.94 5.75
CA MET A 1 15.28 -23.72 5.61
C MET A 1 14.67 -22.72 4.61
N ASN A 2 13.36 -22.42 4.68
CA ASN A 2 12.69 -21.71 3.57
C ASN A 2 11.56 -20.75 3.99
N ALA A 3 11.20 -20.70 5.28
CA ALA A 3 10.16 -19.80 5.76
C ALA A 3 10.62 -18.33 5.85
N THR A 4 11.92 -18.09 6.06
CA THR A 4 12.48 -16.73 6.21
C THR A 4 12.48 -15.98 4.88
N TYR A 5 12.94 -16.61 3.80
CA TYR A 5 13.01 -16.01 2.47
C TYR A 5 11.63 -15.68 1.88
N ALA A 6 10.62 -16.53 2.14
CA ALA A 6 9.25 -16.26 1.73
C ALA A 6 8.72 -14.98 2.41
N ARG A 7 8.90 -14.88 3.73
CA ARG A 7 8.45 -13.75 4.53
C ARG A 7 9.19 -12.45 4.19
N GLU A 8 10.48 -12.52 3.86
CA GLU A 8 11.28 -11.37 3.39
C GLU A 8 10.85 -10.89 2.01
N LYS A 9 10.49 -11.82 1.12
CA LYS A 9 9.95 -11.51 -0.20
C LYS A 9 8.58 -10.85 -0.11
N GLU A 10 7.66 -11.38 0.70
CA GLU A 10 6.34 -10.79 0.95
C GLU A 10 6.44 -9.38 1.55
N ARG A 11 7.39 -9.18 2.47
CA ARG A 11 7.66 -7.86 3.05
C ARG A 11 8.23 -6.88 2.02
N ASN A 12 9.14 -7.34 1.13
CA ASN A 12 9.65 -6.52 0.05
C ASN A 12 8.58 -6.17 -0.99
N ASP A 13 7.72 -7.13 -1.35
CA ASP A 13 6.61 -6.90 -2.29
C ASP A 13 5.62 -5.88 -1.72
N SER A 14 5.30 -6.00 -0.43
CA SER A 14 4.46 -5.03 0.28
C SER A 14 5.09 -3.63 0.30
N PHE A 15 6.41 -3.53 0.53
CA PHE A 15 7.13 -2.25 0.48
C PHE A 15 7.16 -1.65 -0.93
N LEU A 16 7.37 -2.47 -1.96
CA LEU A 16 7.34 -2.03 -3.36
C LEU A 16 5.95 -1.45 -3.71
N ASN A 17 4.86 -2.16 -3.37
CA ASN A 17 3.51 -1.67 -3.63
C ASN A 17 3.23 -0.33 -2.92
N LEU A 18 3.76 -0.12 -1.71
CA LEU A 18 3.65 1.17 -1.00
C LEU A 18 4.44 2.29 -1.68
N VAL A 19 5.63 1.99 -2.22
CA VAL A 19 6.45 2.95 -2.97
C VAL A 19 5.78 3.31 -4.30
N ASP A 20 5.27 2.32 -5.04
CA ASP A 20 4.46 2.52 -6.24
C ASP A 20 3.26 3.45 -5.96
N PHE A 21 2.50 3.14 -4.91
CA PHE A 21 1.36 3.97 -4.51
C PHE A 21 1.77 5.41 -4.18
N LYS A 22 2.87 5.60 -3.45
CA LYS A 22 3.42 6.94 -3.16
C LYS A 22 3.75 7.70 -4.43
N TRP A 23 4.40 7.05 -5.41
CA TRP A 23 4.76 7.69 -6.67
C TRP A 23 3.54 8.03 -7.52
N LEU A 24 2.54 7.15 -7.59
CA LEU A 24 1.30 7.43 -8.29
C LEU A 24 0.55 8.61 -7.66
N MET A 25 0.51 8.67 -6.32
CA MET A 25 -0.05 9.82 -5.59
C MET A 25 0.72 11.12 -5.87
N ALA A 26 2.06 11.06 -5.90
CA ALA A 26 2.86 12.22 -6.27
C ALA A 26 2.58 12.69 -7.71
N GLY A 27 2.31 11.75 -8.63
CA GLY A 27 1.91 12.03 -10.01
C GLY A 27 0.56 12.74 -10.14
N VAL A 28 -0.38 12.51 -9.21
CA VAL A 28 -1.64 13.28 -9.12
C VAL A 28 -1.53 14.55 -8.26
N GLY A 29 -0.32 14.93 -7.84
CA GLY A 29 -0.06 16.14 -7.06
C GLY A 29 -0.22 15.98 -5.55
N TRP A 30 -0.33 14.75 -5.04
CA TRP A 30 -0.49 14.46 -3.62
C TRP A 30 0.75 13.81 -3.03
N TRP A 31 1.37 14.48 -2.04
CA TRP A 31 2.53 13.93 -1.34
C TRP A 31 2.11 13.06 -0.15
N VAL A 32 2.51 11.79 -0.20
CA VAL A 32 2.22 10.80 0.84
C VAL A 32 3.46 10.48 1.64
N ASN A 33 3.33 10.44 2.96
CA ASN A 33 4.44 10.07 3.84
C ASN A 33 4.49 8.55 4.02
N LEU A 34 5.54 7.91 3.49
CA LEU A 34 5.72 6.45 3.50
C LEU A 34 5.81 5.86 4.93
N SER A 35 6.46 6.57 5.86
CA SER A 35 6.57 6.12 7.25
C SER A 35 5.21 6.12 7.95
N ARG A 36 4.39 7.14 7.67
CA ARG A 36 3.00 7.19 8.15
C ARG A 36 2.12 6.16 7.45
N LEU A 37 2.32 5.94 6.16
CA LEU A 37 1.59 4.94 5.38
C LEU A 37 1.80 3.51 5.90
N GLN A 38 3.01 3.19 6.37
CA GLN A 38 3.32 1.88 6.96
C GLN A 38 2.84 1.74 8.40
N SER A 39 2.91 2.81 9.19
CA SER A 39 2.63 2.75 10.62
C SER A 39 1.16 3.01 10.97
N ASP A 40 0.44 3.72 10.11
CA ASP A 40 -0.88 4.26 10.41
C ASP A 40 -1.92 3.74 9.40
N ARG A 41 -2.74 2.79 9.87
CA ARG A 41 -3.79 2.17 9.06
C ARG A 41 -4.92 3.16 8.69
N ALA A 42 -5.17 4.18 9.52
CA ALA A 42 -6.19 5.18 9.19
C ALA A 42 -5.69 6.12 8.09
N TYR A 43 -4.42 6.51 8.14
CA TYR A 43 -3.80 7.36 7.13
C TYR A 43 -3.72 6.70 5.75
N ILE A 44 -3.39 5.41 5.69
CA ILE A 44 -3.43 4.66 4.43
C ILE A 44 -4.85 4.53 3.90
N ASP A 45 -5.85 4.26 4.74
CA ASP A 45 -7.25 4.18 4.31
C ASP A 45 -7.73 5.52 3.74
N GLU A 46 -7.44 6.65 4.39
CA GLU A 46 -7.76 7.98 3.84
C GLU A 46 -7.07 8.25 2.51
N CYS A 47 -5.79 7.86 2.37
CA CYS A 47 -5.10 8.00 1.09
C CYS A 47 -5.70 7.11 0.00
N LEU A 48 -6.09 5.88 0.34
CA LEU A 48 -6.74 4.94 -0.57
C LEU A 48 -8.12 5.44 -0.99
N GLN A 49 -8.91 6.00 -0.07
CA GLN A 49 -10.20 6.62 -0.39
C GLN A 49 -10.05 7.83 -1.32
N ARG A 50 -9.04 8.68 -1.08
CA ARG A 50 -8.72 9.79 -1.99
C ARG A 50 -8.28 9.29 -3.34
N ALA A 51 -7.40 8.30 -3.37
CA ALA A 51 -6.93 7.66 -4.59
C ALA A 51 -8.07 6.99 -5.39
N LEU A 52 -9.04 6.38 -4.69
CA LEU A 52 -10.22 5.79 -5.30
C LEU A 52 -11.16 6.82 -5.93
N ARG A 53 -11.15 8.05 -5.40
CA ARG A 53 -11.95 9.18 -5.88
C ARG A 53 -11.27 9.95 -7.01
N SER A 54 -9.95 9.81 -7.16
CA SER A 54 -9.20 10.41 -8.27
C SER A 54 -9.54 9.73 -9.60
N ASP A 55 -9.45 10.50 -10.68
CA ASP A 55 -9.77 10.06 -12.05
C ASP A 55 -8.77 9.05 -12.64
N SER A 56 -7.66 8.79 -11.94
CA SER A 56 -6.60 7.90 -12.43
C SER A 56 -6.95 6.43 -12.20
N GLU A 57 -7.21 5.70 -13.28
CA GLU A 57 -7.50 4.26 -13.26
C GLU A 57 -6.35 3.44 -12.65
N LEU A 58 -5.10 3.80 -12.94
CA LEU A 58 -3.91 3.16 -12.37
C LEU A 58 -3.87 3.31 -10.85
N LEU A 59 -4.22 4.49 -10.34
CA LEU A 59 -4.25 4.80 -8.92
C LEU A 59 -5.37 4.01 -8.21
N ARG A 60 -6.55 3.88 -8.84
CA ARG A 60 -7.66 3.04 -8.35
C ARG A 60 -7.24 1.57 -8.29
N HIS A 61 -6.64 1.04 -9.36
CA HIS A 61 -6.22 -0.36 -9.42
C HIS A 61 -5.13 -0.67 -8.37
N CYS A 62 -4.15 0.24 -8.24
CA CYS A 62 -3.10 0.13 -7.21
C CYS A 62 -3.70 0.16 -5.79
N SER A 63 -4.69 1.03 -5.55
CA SER A 63 -5.39 1.11 -4.25
C SER A 63 -6.11 -0.18 -3.89
N VAL A 64 -6.82 -0.79 -4.84
CA VAL A 64 -7.52 -2.07 -4.62
C VAL A 64 -6.52 -3.19 -4.32
N LYS A 65 -5.40 -3.24 -5.04
CA LYS A 65 -4.33 -4.21 -4.79
C LYS A 65 -3.74 -4.05 -3.39
N LEU A 66 -3.54 -2.82 -2.95
CA LEU A 66 -2.99 -2.49 -1.64
C LEU A 66 -3.96 -2.83 -0.50
N LEU A 67 -5.27 -2.61 -0.70
CA LEU A 67 -6.33 -3.07 0.21
C LEU A 67 -6.39 -4.60 0.31
N GLY A 68 -6.18 -5.30 -0.81
CA GLY A 68 -6.10 -6.76 -0.85
C GLY A 68 -4.90 -7.31 -0.07
N LEU A 69 -3.72 -6.68 -0.21
CA LEU A 69 -2.50 -7.05 0.53
C LEU A 69 -2.62 -6.78 2.04
N ASN A 70 -3.31 -5.71 2.45
CA ASN A 70 -3.45 -5.35 3.87
C ASN A 70 -4.39 -6.29 4.65
N ARG A 71 -5.21 -7.09 3.95
CA ARG A 71 -6.03 -8.17 4.55
C ARG A 71 -5.24 -9.44 4.86
N ASP A 72 -4.01 -9.56 4.37
CA ASP A 72 -3.11 -10.67 4.70
C ASP A 72 -2.25 -10.40 5.95
N ALA A 73 -2.61 -9.40 6.76
CA ALA A 73 -2.06 -9.32 8.10
C ALA A 73 -2.56 -10.54 8.88
N PRO A 74 -1.68 -11.46 9.33
CA PRO A 74 -2.12 -12.65 10.02
C PRO A 74 -2.78 -12.20 11.33
N MET A 75 -4.07 -12.46 11.40
CA MET A 75 -4.87 -12.64 12.60
C MET A 75 -4.18 -13.70 13.48
N PHE A 76 -3.13 -13.31 14.19
CA PHE A 76 -2.62 -14.07 15.32
C PHE A 76 -3.29 -13.54 16.59
N GLY A 77 -4.27 -14.33 17.05
CA GLY A 77 -4.59 -14.60 18.48
C GLY A 77 -4.97 -13.42 19.35
#